data_AF-A0A4R7SPA5-F1
#
_entry.id   AF-A0A4R7SPA5-F1
#
_cell.length_a   1.000
_cell.length_b   1.000
_cell.length_c   1.000
_cell.angle_alpha   90.00
_cell.angle_beta   90.00
_cell.angle_gamma   90.00
#
_symmetry.space_group_name_H-M   'P 1'
#
loop_
_entity.id
_entity.type
_entity.pdbx_description
1 polymer ?
#
loop_
_entity_poly.entity_id
_entity_poly.type
_entity_poly.pdbx_seq_one_letter_code
_entity_poly.pdbx_strand_id
1 'polypeptide(L)'
;MKSTLFILALTGLSLTAAKAGEIDTVMKEAMKGTNSLHSKVATGKGTPADAQKLLAYFKTLPSESPPEGDEASWKEKTSTLIDAAQGVVDGKPGATKTLQEAGNCKACHSVHKG
;
A
#
# COMPACT_ATOMS: atom_id res chain seq x y z
N MET A 1 -32.79 9.64 22.64
CA MET A 1 -33.17 10.40 21.45
C MET A 1 -32.19 11.54 21.23
N LYS A 2 -31.44 11.49 20.13
CA LYS A 2 -30.88 12.60 19.33
C LYS A 2 -29.63 12.10 18.63
N SER A 3 -29.88 11.42 17.52
CA SER A 3 -28.90 11.11 16.48
C SER A 3 -28.30 12.40 15.96
N THR A 4 -26.99 12.56 16.07
CA THR A 4 -26.26 13.60 15.35
C THR A 4 -25.74 12.97 14.06
N LEU A 5 -26.52 13.11 12.99
CA LEU A 5 -26.07 12.86 11.62
C LEU A 5 -24.97 13.88 11.30
N PHE A 6 -23.75 13.39 11.07
CA PHE A 6 -22.75 14.12 10.28
C PHE A 6 -22.85 13.63 8.84
N ILE A 7 -23.58 14.38 8.02
CA ILE A 7 -23.53 14.28 6.56
C ILE A 7 -22.28 15.04 6.13
N LEU A 8 -21.18 14.32 5.87
CA LEU A 8 -20.04 14.89 5.16
C LEU A 8 -20.25 14.61 3.67
N ALA A 9 -20.63 15.66 2.95
CA ALA A 9 -20.80 15.66 1.51
C ALA A 9 -19.49 15.20 0.84
N LEU A 10 -19.53 14.02 0.22
CA LEU A 10 -18.44 13.46 -0.57
C LEU A 10 -18.43 14.16 -1.94
N THR A 11 -17.88 15.38 -1.99
CA THR A 11 -17.58 16.05 -3.27
C THR A 11 -16.56 15.20 -4.02
N GLY A 12 -16.96 14.75 -5.22
CA GLY A 12 -16.23 13.80 -6.05
C GLY A 12 -14.76 14.18 -6.24
N LEU A 13 -13.88 13.39 -5.62
CA LEU A 13 -12.48 13.35 -5.98
C LEU A 13 -12.39 12.46 -7.22
N SER A 14 -12.23 13.09 -8.39
CA SER A 14 -11.82 12.37 -9.60
C SER A 14 -10.49 11.69 -9.32
N LEU A 15 -10.53 10.40 -8.98
CA LEU A 15 -9.36 9.53 -9.01
C LEU A 15 -8.94 9.44 -10.47
N THR A 16 -7.95 10.23 -10.87
CA THR A 16 -7.14 9.86 -12.03
C THR A 16 -6.52 8.50 -11.69
N ALA A 17 -7.06 7.44 -12.30
CA ALA A 17 -6.63 6.07 -12.08
C ALA A 17 -5.11 5.99 -12.25
N ALA A 18 -4.39 5.63 -11.18
CA ALA A 18 -2.96 5.43 -11.25
C ALA A 18 -2.68 4.28 -12.22
N LYS A 19 -2.02 4.57 -13.35
CA LYS A 19 -1.41 3.52 -14.17
C LYS A 19 -0.11 3.13 -13.47
N ALA A 20 -0.14 2.02 -12.75
CA ALA A 20 1.07 1.37 -12.26
C ALA A 20 1.13 -0.07 -12.78
N GLY A 21 2.34 -0.52 -13.09
CA GLY A 21 2.71 -1.83 -13.60
C GLY A 21 4.25 -1.86 -13.67
N GLU A 22 4.82 -3.06 -13.72
CA GLU A 22 6.23 -3.37 -13.44
C GLU A 22 6.61 -3.22 -11.95
N ILE A 23 7.29 -4.24 -11.42
CA ILE A 23 7.78 -4.29 -10.03
C ILE A 23 8.66 -3.08 -9.72
N ASP A 24 9.53 -2.69 -10.65
CA ASP A 24 10.47 -1.58 -10.49
C ASP A 24 9.76 -0.23 -10.31
N THR A 25 8.64 0.02 -11.02
CA THR A 25 7.82 1.22 -10.82
C THR A 25 7.28 1.28 -9.40
N VAL A 26 6.70 0.18 -8.91
CA VAL A 26 6.16 0.12 -7.53
C VAL A 26 7.28 0.37 -6.51
N MET A 27 8.45 -0.23 -6.73
CA MET A 27 9.57 -0.03 -5.83
C MET A 27 10.04 1.43 -5.82
N LYS A 28 10.25 2.05 -7.00
CA LYS A 28 10.72 3.43 -7.13
C LYS A 28 9.72 4.45 -6.59
N GLU A 29 8.45 4.33 -6.95
CA GLU A 29 7.43 5.34 -6.68
C GLU A 29 6.78 5.17 -5.31
N ALA A 30 6.68 3.94 -4.80
CA ALA A 30 5.97 3.65 -3.55
C ALA A 30 6.88 3.26 -2.38
N MET A 31 7.98 2.53 -2.60
CA MET A 31 8.73 1.88 -1.51
C MET A 31 10.12 2.48 -1.24
N LYS A 32 10.76 3.11 -2.23
CA LYS A 32 12.19 3.48 -2.17
C LYS A 32 12.45 4.70 -1.28
N GLY A 33 13.31 4.51 -0.27
CA GLY A 33 13.84 5.58 0.57
C GLY A 33 12.98 5.89 1.80
N THR A 34 13.52 6.71 2.69
CA THR A 34 12.90 7.05 3.99
C THR A 34 11.70 7.98 3.87
N ASN A 35 11.55 8.68 2.74
CA ASN A 35 10.45 9.58 2.44
C ASN A 35 9.49 9.01 1.37
N SER A 36 9.52 7.69 1.15
CA SER A 36 8.65 6.99 0.20
C SER A 36 7.17 7.17 0.51
N LEU A 37 6.30 6.88 -0.47
CA LEU A 37 4.86 6.88 -0.25
C LEU A 37 4.46 5.94 0.89
N HIS A 38 5.04 4.72 0.91
CA HIS A 38 4.88 3.76 1.99
C HIS A 38 5.25 4.37 3.34
N SER A 39 6.44 4.97 3.46
CA SER A 39 6.90 5.57 4.72
C SER A 39 5.94 6.67 5.21
N LYS A 40 5.47 7.54 4.30
CA LYS A 40 4.50 8.60 4.65
C LYS A 40 3.21 8.00 5.21
N VAL A 41 2.63 7.01 4.53
CA VAL A 41 1.37 6.38 4.95
C VAL A 41 1.56 5.58 6.24
N ALA A 42 2.61 4.75 6.32
CA ALA A 42 2.91 3.89 7.47
C ALA A 42 3.25 4.68 8.74
N THR A 43 3.77 5.90 8.61
CA THR A 43 4.06 6.78 9.77
C THR A 43 2.95 7.77 10.09
N GLY A 44 1.80 7.68 9.42
CA GLY A 44 0.66 8.58 9.61
C GLY A 44 0.89 10.02 9.12
N LYS A 45 1.95 10.25 8.34
CA LYS A 45 2.25 11.55 7.72
C LYS A 45 1.60 11.71 6.34
N GLY A 46 1.03 10.65 5.79
CA GLY A 46 0.34 10.63 4.50
C GLY A 46 -1.11 11.09 4.59
N THR A 47 -1.65 11.50 3.45
CA THR A 47 -3.07 11.83 3.26
C THR A 47 -3.90 10.59 2.93
N PRO A 48 -5.25 10.65 3.00
CA PRO A 48 -6.09 9.57 2.50
C PRO A 48 -5.84 9.23 1.02
N ALA A 49 -5.53 10.24 0.20
CA ALA A 49 -5.16 10.04 -1.20
C ALA A 49 -3.83 9.29 -1.35
N ASP A 50 -2.85 9.54 -0.47
CA ASP A 50 -1.60 8.79 -0.44
C ASP A 50 -1.84 7.32 -0.11
N ALA A 51 -2.71 7.03 0.86
CA ALA A 51 -3.07 5.65 1.21
C ALA A 51 -3.76 4.91 0.06
N GLN A 52 -4.69 5.57 -0.65
CA GLN A 52 -5.34 5.00 -1.83
C GLN A 52 -4.34 4.77 -2.97
N LYS A 53 -3.44 5.72 -3.21
CA LYS A 53 -2.39 5.60 -4.24
C LYS A 53 -1.44 4.44 -3.92
N LEU A 54 -1.04 4.28 -2.66
CA LEU A 54 -0.19 3.18 -2.20
C LEU A 54 -0.88 1.82 -2.39
N LEU A 55 -2.14 1.72 -1.99
CA LEU A 55 -2.94 0.51 -2.20
C LEU A 55 -3.06 0.15 -3.68
N ALA A 56 -3.27 1.14 -4.55
CA ALA A 56 -3.34 0.94 -5.99
C ALA A 56 -2.02 0.36 -6.53
N TYR A 57 -0.86 0.88 -6.10
CA TYR A 57 0.44 0.32 -6.44
C TYR A 57 0.60 -1.13 -5.97
N PHE A 58 0.22 -1.46 -4.74
CA PHE A 58 0.37 -2.83 -4.24
C PHE A 58 -0.52 -3.84 -4.95
N LYS A 59 -1.72 -3.43 -5.39
CA LYS A 59 -2.63 -4.30 -6.15
C LYS A 59 -2.10 -4.74 -7.51
N THR A 60 -1.05 -4.10 -8.04
CA THR A 60 -0.42 -4.51 -9.31
C THR A 60 0.63 -5.59 -9.11
N LEU A 61 1.17 -5.77 -7.91
CA LEU A 61 2.29 -6.70 -7.67
C LEU A 61 1.91 -8.19 -7.87
N PRO A 62 0.73 -8.69 -7.44
CA PRO A 62 0.42 -10.12 -7.55
C PRO A 62 0.31 -10.66 -8.99
N SER A 63 0.12 -9.77 -9.98
CA SER A 63 0.09 -10.15 -11.40
C SER A 63 1.47 -10.20 -12.06
N GLU A 64 2.50 -9.70 -11.37
CA GLU A 64 3.89 -9.74 -11.84
C GLU A 64 4.60 -11.00 -11.33
N SER A 65 5.60 -11.48 -12.07
CA SER A 65 6.52 -12.51 -11.60
C SER A 65 7.72 -11.88 -10.91
N PRO A 66 8.14 -12.35 -9.71
CA PRO A 66 9.34 -11.83 -9.08
C PRO A 66 10.58 -12.19 -9.90
N PRO A 67 11.65 -11.36 -9.87
CA PRO A 67 12.94 -11.70 -10.47
C PRO A 67 13.55 -13.01 -9.96
N GLU A 68 13.35 -13.30 -8.67
CA GLU A 68 13.89 -14.46 -7.97
C GLU A 68 12.83 -15.06 -7.04
N GLY A 69 13.02 -16.32 -6.62
CA GLY A 69 12.14 -17.01 -5.67
C GLY A 69 10.84 -17.56 -6.29
N ASP A 70 9.93 -18.05 -5.44
CA ASP A 70 8.72 -18.75 -5.88
C ASP A 70 7.46 -17.86 -5.86
N GLU A 71 6.51 -18.20 -6.75
CA GLU A 71 5.25 -17.46 -6.88
C GLU A 71 4.38 -17.47 -5.62
N ALA A 72 4.45 -18.53 -4.80
CA ALA A 72 3.61 -18.63 -3.61
C ALA A 72 4.09 -17.64 -2.53
N SER A 73 5.40 -17.60 -2.26
CA SER A 73 6.04 -16.60 -1.42
C SER A 73 5.77 -15.17 -1.93
N TRP A 74 5.82 -14.96 -3.25
CA TRP A 74 5.48 -13.66 -3.83
C TRP A 74 4.03 -13.25 -3.57
N LYS A 75 3.08 -14.13 -3.86
CA LYS A 75 1.64 -13.89 -3.64
C LYS A 75 1.33 -13.63 -2.16
N GLU A 76 1.94 -14.37 -1.25
CA GLU A 76 1.77 -14.19 0.19
C GLU A 76 2.23 -12.79 0.65
N LYS A 77 3.45 -12.39 0.28
CA LYS A 77 4.01 -11.10 0.69
C LYS A 77 3.26 -9.92 0.07
N THR A 78 2.91 -10.02 -1.21
CA THR A 78 2.16 -8.95 -1.90
C THR A 78 0.73 -8.82 -1.39
N SER A 79 0.06 -9.93 -1.07
CA SER A 79 -1.26 -9.90 -0.43
C SER A 79 -1.20 -9.25 0.96
N THR A 80 -0.17 -9.57 1.75
CA THR A 80 0.05 -8.96 3.07
C THR A 80 0.22 -7.43 2.97
N LEU A 81 0.93 -6.94 1.94
CA LEU A 81 1.05 -5.50 1.67
C LEU A 81 -0.30 -4.85 1.31
N ILE A 82 -1.08 -5.52 0.45
CA ILE A 82 -2.41 -5.07 0.03
C ILE A 82 -3.34 -4.95 1.23
N ASP A 83 -3.42 -5.99 2.06
CA ASP A 83 -4.31 -6.04 3.22
C ASP A 83 -3.95 -4.97 4.26
N ALA A 84 -2.65 -4.77 4.51
CA ALA A 84 -2.19 -3.74 5.42
C ALA A 84 -2.49 -2.32 4.90
N ALA A 85 -2.26 -2.06 3.61
CA ALA A 85 -2.60 -0.77 3.00
C ALA A 85 -4.11 -0.52 2.96
N GLN A 86 -4.90 -1.56 2.66
CA GLN A 86 -6.37 -1.50 2.72
C GLN A 86 -6.83 -1.18 4.15
N GLY A 87 -6.21 -1.75 5.17
CA GLY A 87 -6.50 -1.41 6.57
C GLY A 87 -6.31 0.08 6.88
N VAL A 88 -5.32 0.74 6.28
CA VAL A 88 -5.13 2.19 6.42
C VAL A 88 -6.22 2.97 5.68
N VAL A 89 -6.57 2.56 4.46
CA VAL A 89 -7.68 3.16 3.69
C VAL A 89 -9.01 3.04 4.44
N ASP A 90 -9.25 1.90 5.09
CA ASP A 90 -10.45 1.61 5.87
C ASP A 90 -10.45 2.31 7.25
N GLY A 91 -9.35 2.96 7.64
CA GLY A 91 -9.22 3.61 8.95
C GLY A 91 -9.19 2.63 10.13
N LYS A 92 -8.72 1.39 9.94
CA LYS A 92 -8.66 0.39 11.01
C LYS A 92 -7.69 0.84 12.12
N PRO A 93 -8.05 0.68 13.40
CA PRO A 93 -7.13 0.96 14.51
C PRO A 93 -5.82 0.17 14.36
N GLY A 94 -4.69 0.87 14.48
CA GLY A 94 -3.35 0.27 14.38
C GLY A 94 -2.86 -0.05 12.96
N ALA A 95 -3.64 0.24 11.91
CA ALA A 95 -3.30 -0.13 10.54
C ALA A 95 -1.97 0.45 10.03
N THR A 96 -1.59 1.65 10.49
CA THR A 96 -0.30 2.27 10.13
C THR A 96 0.90 1.45 10.63
N LYS A 97 0.82 0.91 11.85
CA LYS A 97 1.82 -0.01 12.41
C LYS A 97 1.84 -1.33 11.65
N THR A 98 0.68 -1.90 11.36
CA THR A 98 0.59 -3.12 10.53
C THR A 98 1.20 -2.92 9.15
N LEU A 99 0.95 -1.77 8.51
CA LEU A 99 1.55 -1.41 7.22
C LEU A 99 3.07 -1.22 7.31
N GLN A 100 3.56 -0.66 8.40
CA GLN A 100 4.99 -0.52 8.64
C GLN A 100 5.68 -1.90 8.75
N GLU A 101 5.07 -2.83 9.47
CA GLU A 101 5.57 -4.20 9.65
C GLU A 101 5.51 -5.02 8.35
N ALA A 102 4.43 -4.86 7.57
CA ALA A 102 4.28 -5.49 6.26
C ALA A 102 5.32 -4.99 5.24
N GLY A 103 5.69 -3.70 5.32
CA GLY A 103 6.71 -3.06 4.48
C GLY A 103 8.15 -3.44 4.80
N ASN A 104 8.42 -4.72 5.05
CA ASN A 104 9.75 -5.21 5.42
C ASN A 104 10.63 -5.41 4.17
N CYS A 105 11.35 -4.34 3.79
CA CYS A 105 12.24 -4.33 2.63
C CYS A 105 13.22 -5.50 2.60
N LYS A 106 13.79 -5.89 3.75
CA LYS A 106 14.76 -6.99 3.83
C LYS A 106 14.09 -8.34 3.59
N ALA A 107 12.97 -8.60 4.25
CA ALA A 107 12.27 -9.88 4.13
C ALA A 107 11.76 -10.17 2.71
N CYS A 108 11.41 -9.13 1.95
CA CYS A 108 11.04 -9.29 0.55
C CYS A 108 12.27 -9.39 -0.36
N HIS A 109 13.22 -8.46 -0.24
CA HIS A 109 14.36 -8.39 -1.14
C HIS A 109 15.36 -9.54 -0.97
N SER A 110 15.47 -10.15 0.21
CA SER A 110 16.34 -11.33 0.39
C SER A 110 15.86 -12.57 -0.35
N VAL A 111 14.61 -12.59 -0.84
CA VAL A 111 14.02 -13.72 -1.55
C VAL A 111 13.77 -13.39 -3.02
N HIS A 112 13.29 -12.18 -3.31
CA HIS A 112 12.73 -11.86 -4.62
C HIS A 112 13.51 -10.81 -5.40
N LYS A 113 14.51 -10.16 -4.80
CA LYS A 113 15.29 -9.12 -5.49
C LYS A 113 16.52 -9.75 -6.15
N GLY A 114 16.54 -9.73 -7.48
CA GLY A 114 17.72 -10.00 -8.31
C GLY A 114 18.75 -8.88 -8.29
#